data_AF-A0A538LS29-F1
#
_entry.id   AF-A0A538LS29-F1
#
_cell.length_a   1.000
_cell.length_b   1.000
_cell.length_c   1.000
_cell.angle_alpha   90.00
_cell.angle_beta   90.00
_cell.angle_gamma   90.00
#
_symmetry.space_group_name_H-M   'P 1'
#
loop_
_entity.id
_entity.type
_entity.pdbx_description
1 polymer ?
#
loop_
_entity_poly.entity_id
_entity_poly.type
_entity_poly.pdbx_seq_one_letter_code
_entity_poly.pdbx_strand_id
1 'polypeptide(L)' 'MSVWAILVAAGRGERLGLGRPKAFANLGDEPLLAEPLRRLEASPWVDGIVLVAPPGWEEPAILLAEEEGCGKVHA' A
#
# COMPACT_ATOMS: atom_id res chain seq x y z
N MET A 1 -7.60 -4.36 23.25
CA MET A 1 -7.98 -5.09 22.02
C MET A 1 -7.38 -4.31 20.87
N SER A 2 -6.62 -4.95 19.98
CA SER A 2 -5.96 -4.27 18.85
C SER A 2 -6.68 -4.56 17.54
N VAL A 3 -6.77 -3.58 16.66
CA VAL A 3 -7.40 -3.68 15.33
C VAL A 3 -6.33 -3.51 14.27
N TRP A 4 -6.29 -4.48 13.34
CA TRP A 4 -5.31 -4.51 12.27
C TRP A 4 -5.98 -4.45 10.91
N ALA A 5 -5.37 -3.73 9.97
CA ALA A 5 -5.78 -3.68 8.58
C ALA A 5 -4.83 -4.51 7.71
N ILE A 6 -5.38 -5.33 6.83
CA ILE A 6 -4.61 -6.01 5.78
C ILE A 6 -4.91 -5.31 4.46
N LEU A 7 -3.93 -4.57 3.94
CA LEU A 7 -4.04 -3.86 2.67
C LEU A 7 -3.49 -4.74 1.55
N VAL A 8 -4.40 -5.39 0.80
CA VAL A 8 -4.02 -6.36 -0.24
C VAL A 8 -3.70 -5.64 -1.56
N ALA A 9 -2.40 -5.44 -1.82
CA ALA A 9 -1.87 -4.77 -3.02
C ALA A 9 -1.16 -5.73 -4.01
N ALA A 10 -1.24 -7.05 -3.79
CA ALA A 10 -0.52 -8.08 -4.56
C ALA A 10 -1.05 -8.38 -5.97
N GLY A 11 -2.03 -7.61 -6.46
CA GLY A 11 -2.66 -7.84 -7.76
C GLY A 11 -1.77 -7.41 -8.93
N ARG A 12 -1.59 -8.30 -9.92
CA ARG A 12 -0.76 -8.04 -11.13
C ARG A 12 -1.25 -6.90 -12.03
N GLY A 13 -2.47 -6.42 -11.88
CA GLY A 13 -3.00 -5.31 -12.68
C GLY A 13 -3.29 -5.62 -14.15
N GLU A 14 -3.40 -6.90 -14.53
CA GLU A 14 -3.53 -7.35 -15.94
C GLU A 14 -4.63 -6.63 -16.73
N ARG A 15 -5.82 -6.49 -16.13
CA ARG A 15 -6.97 -5.80 -16.77
C ARG A 15 -6.71 -4.32 -17.03
N LEU A 16 -5.85 -3.69 -16.24
CA LEU A 16 -5.47 -2.28 -16.42
C LEU A 16 -4.40 -2.12 -17.52
N GLY A 17 -3.62 -3.17 -17.80
CA GLY A 17 -2.76 -3.23 -18.99
C GLY A 17 -1.49 -2.37 -18.97
N LEU A 18 -1.04 -1.88 -17.80
CA LEU A 18 0.09 -0.95 -17.70
C LEU A 18 1.48 -1.64 -17.57
N GLY A 19 1.54 -2.96 -17.68
CA GLY A 19 2.81 -3.72 -17.55
C GLY A 19 3.42 -3.73 -16.13
N ARG A 20 2.72 -3.18 -15.14
CA ARG A 20 3.10 -3.17 -13.72
C ARG A 20 1.87 -3.40 -12.81
N PRO A 21 2.05 -3.85 -11.56
CA PRO A 21 0.95 -4.03 -10.62
C PRO A 21 0.21 -2.71 -10.40
N LYS A 22 -1.13 -2.76 -10.42
CA LYS A 22 -1.98 -1.57 -10.39
C LYS A 22 -1.69 -0.68 -9.18
N ALA A 23 -1.37 -1.28 -8.02
CA ALA A 23 -1.10 -0.55 -6.78
C ALA A 23 0.00 0.52 -6.94
N PHE A 24 0.96 0.29 -7.83
CA PHE A 24 2.08 1.19 -8.09
C PHE A 24 1.91 2.00 -9.38
N ALA A 25 0.75 1.91 -10.03
CA ALA A 25 0.41 2.82 -11.11
C ALA A 25 0.01 4.17 -10.53
N ASN A 26 0.45 5.26 -11.17
CA ASN A 26 0.10 6.60 -10.70
C ASN A 26 -1.32 6.95 -11.12
N LEU A 27 -2.05 7.61 -10.22
CA LEU A 27 -3.28 8.34 -10.50
C LEU A 27 -2.99 9.82 -10.22
N GLY A 28 -2.77 10.58 -11.29
CA GLY A 28 -2.13 11.89 -11.17
C GLY A 28 -0.64 11.71 -10.84
N ASP A 29 -0.15 12.43 -9.84
CA ASP A 29 1.26 12.42 -9.46
C ASP A 29 1.61 11.36 -8.41
N GLU A 30 0.61 10.68 -7.82
CA GLU A 30 0.79 9.74 -6.72
C GLU A 30 0.46 8.28 -7.12
N PRO A 31 1.14 7.27 -6.56
CA PRO A 31 0.77 5.87 -6.70
C PRO A 31 -0.62 5.57 -6.13
N LEU A 32 -1.38 4.69 -6.79
CA LEU A 32 -2.72 4.28 -6.34
C LEU A 32 -2.74 3.70 -4.92
N LEU A 33 -1.61 3.16 -4.45
CA LEU A 33 -1.46 2.60 -3.11
C LEU A 33 -1.32 3.67 -2.01
N ALA A 34 -0.89 4.89 -2.34
CA ALA A 34 -0.66 5.96 -1.37
C ALA A 34 -1.96 6.37 -0.65
N GLU A 35 -3.04 6.62 -1.40
CA GLU A 35 -4.32 7.06 -0.84
C GLU A 35 -4.91 6.09 0.21
N PRO A 36 -5.13 4.78 -0.07
CA PRO A 36 -5.66 3.87 0.94
C PRO A 36 -4.70 3.71 2.12
N LEU A 37 -3.39 3.77 1.90
CA LEU A 37 -2.42 3.65 2.97
C LEU A 37 -2.49 4.85 3.94
N ARG A 38 -2.49 6.08 3.41
CA ARG A 38 -2.67 7.31 4.21
C ARG A 38 -3.96 7.29 5.03
N ARG A 39 -5.06 6.78 4.44
CA ARG A 39 -6.36 6.68 5.14
C ARG A 39 -6.31 5.71 6.32
N LEU A 40 -5.66 4.56 6.14
CA LEU A 40 -5.48 3.59 7.21
C LEU A 40 -4.54 4.12 8.30
N GLU A 41 -3.44 4.76 7.90
CA GLU A 41 -2.49 5.40 8.81
C GLU A 41 -3.20 6.46 9.69
N ALA A 42 -3.98 7.36 9.08
CA ALA A 42 -4.69 8.42 9.79
C ALA A 42 -5.85 7.92 10.67
N SER A 43 -6.29 6.67 10.50
CA SER A 43 -7.45 6.14 11.23
C SER A 43 -7.09 5.86 12.70
N PRO A 44 -7.81 6.46 13.69
CA PRO A 44 -7.58 6.17 15.11
C PRO A 44 -8.06 4.78 15.52
N TRP A 45 -8.77 4.06 14.64
CA TRP A 45 -9.23 2.69 14.89
C TRP A 45 -8.28 1.62 14.37
N VAL A 46 -7.22 1.99 13.65
CA VAL A 46 -6.24 1.03 13.11
C VAL A 46 -4.96 1.19 13.91
N ASP A 47 -4.55 0.11 14.56
CA ASP A 47 -3.32 0.06 15.38
C ASP A 47 -2.12 -0.44 14.57
N GLY A 48 -2.36 -1.20 13.49
CA GLY A 48 -1.31 -1.77 12.65
C GLY A 48 -1.82 -2.13 11.24
N ILE A 49 -0.91 -2.11 10.28
CA ILE A 49 -1.17 -2.36 8.86
C ILE A 49 -0.21 -3.43 8.35
N VAL A 50 -0.75 -4.48 7.76
CA VAL A 50 0.01 -5.45 6.96
C VAL A 50 -0.20 -5.11 5.49
N LEU A 51 0.87 -4.73 4.80
CA LEU A 51 0.85 -4.39 3.38
C LEU A 51 1.28 -5.60 2.55
N VAL A 52 0.35 -6.17 1.77
CA VAL A 52 0.64 -7.35 0.94
C VAL A 52 1.08 -6.91 -0.45
N ALA A 53 2.36 -7.08 -0.77
CA ALA A 53 2.93 -6.75 -2.07
C ALA A 53 2.96 -7.95 -3.04
N PRO A 54 3.01 -7.73 -4.36
CA PRO A 54 3.39 -8.75 -5.33
C PRO A 54 4.84 -9.21 -5.11
N PRO A 55 5.21 -10.45 -5.47
CA PRO A 55 6.61 -10.88 -5.45
C PRO A 55 7.51 -9.96 -6.28
N GLY A 56 8.64 -9.53 -5.71
CA GLY A 56 9.58 -8.58 -6.32
C GLY A 56 9.16 -7.11 -6.22
N TRP A 57 8.07 -6.80 -5.52
CA TRP A 57 7.56 -5.45 -5.27
C TRP A 57 7.51 -5.11 -3.78
N GLU A 58 8.12 -5.93 -2.93
CA GLU A 58 8.22 -5.72 -1.49
C GLU A 58 8.96 -4.42 -1.17
N GLU A 59 10.13 -4.21 -1.79
CA GLU A 59 10.95 -3.01 -1.56
C GLU A 59 10.25 -1.72 -2.04
N PRO A 60 9.66 -1.64 -3.25
CA PRO A 60 8.79 -0.51 -3.62
C PRO A 60 7.62 -0.26 -2.65
N ALA A 61 7.04 -1.30 -2.06
CA ALA A 61 5.96 -1.16 -1.09
C ALA A 61 6.44 -0.53 0.22
N ILE A 62 7.62 -0.95 0.69
CA ILE A 62 8.27 -0.40 1.89
C ILE A 62 8.63 1.07 1.65
N LEU A 63 9.31 1.39 0.54
CA LEU A 63 9.71 2.75 0.21
C LEU A 63 8.50 3.70 0.13
N LEU A 64 7.41 3.27 -0.51
CA LEU A 64 6.20 4.08 -0.56
C LEU A 64 5.63 4.35 0.85
N ALA A 65 5.60 3.33 1.72
CA ALA A 65 5.12 3.51 3.08
C ALA A 65 5.99 4.48 3.89
N GLU A 66 7.30 4.44 3.69
CA GLU A 66 8.25 5.39 4.30
C GLU A 66 8.09 6.82 3.75
N GLU A 67 7.95 6.98 2.43
CA GLU A 67 7.71 8.28 1.78
C GLU A 67 6.39 8.93 2.25
N GLU A 68 5.35 8.14 2.44
CA GLU A 68 4.07 8.59 3.00
C GLU A 68 4.11 8.77 4.54
N GLY A 69 5.24 8.46 5.19
CA GLY A 69 5.41 8.58 6.64
C GLY A 69 4.52 7.65 7.46
N CYS A 70 4.16 6.48 6.92
CA CYS A 70 3.20 5.56 7.53
C CYS A 70 3.86 4.70 8.62
N GLY A 71 3.70 5.10 9.88
CA GLY A 71 4.32 4.45 11.03
C GLY A 71 3.63 3.16 11.50
N LYS A 72 2.40 2.88 11.03
CA LYS A 72 1.65 1.67 11.40
C LYS A 72 1.93 0.49 10.47
N VAL A 73 2.76 0.64 9.44
CA VAL A 73 3.08 -0.44 8.51
C VAL A 73 4.09 -1.40 9.12
N HIS A 74 3.77 -2.69 9.09
CA HIS A 74 4.65 -3.76 9.52
C HIS A 74 5.01 -4.66 8.33
N ALA A 75 6.32 -4.86 8.14
CA ALA A 75 6.91 -5.76 7.15
C ALA A 75 7.09 -7.18 7.71
#